data_AF-A0A1B8P5K9-F1
#
_entry.id   AF-A0A1B8P5K9-F1
#
_cell.length_a   1.000
_cell.length_b   1.000
_cell.length_c   1.000
_cell.angle_alpha   90.00
_cell.angle_beta   90.00
_cell.angle_gamma   90.00
#
_symmetry.space_group_name_H-M   'P 1'
#
loop_
_entity.id
_entity.type
_entity.pdbx_description
1 polymer ?
#
loop_
_entity_poly.entity_id
_entity_poly.type
_entity_poly.pdbx_seq_one_letter_code
_entity_poly.pdbx_strand_id
1 'polypeptide(L)'
;MLAEVEENVSEDTILTSNTSTISITRLAENLKRPENFCGMHFFNPVHRMPLVEVIRGEKTGDGAVAATVAYARKMGKTPIVVNDCPGFLVNRVLFPYFGGFSQLMAAGADFQRVDKVMEKFGWPMGPAYLLDVVGMDTAVHAGEVMAEGFPERMGSLGGAGSEGKSAIQVMFDNERLGQKNAKGFYAYEEDKKGKPRKVRDEAAIELVKGIAESGREFSDEDIIARMMTPLCLETVRCLEDGIVGTPAEADMALIYGIGFPPFRGGALRYIDAMGLEAFVAQADELAAELGALYAPTDRLREMARNGERFYQDAAEA
;
A
#
# COMPACT_ATOMS: atom_id res chain seq x y z
N MET A 1 3.09 -8.23 27.02
CA MET A 1 2.99 -6.76 26.92
C MET A 1 1.54 -6.26 26.91
N LEU A 2 0.70 -6.54 25.91
CA LEU A 2 -0.68 -6.03 25.89
C LEU A 2 -1.53 -6.50 27.11
N ALA A 3 -1.58 -7.81 27.36
CA ALA A 3 -2.27 -8.39 28.52
C ALA A 3 -1.72 -7.90 29.87
N GLU A 4 -0.41 -7.66 29.94
CA GLU A 4 0.25 -7.15 31.14
C GLU A 4 -0.18 -5.71 31.44
N VAL A 5 -0.24 -4.84 30.42
CA VAL A 5 -0.75 -3.47 30.59
C VAL A 5 -2.23 -3.49 30.97
N GLU A 6 -3.03 -4.38 30.38
CA GLU A 6 -4.45 -4.54 30.67
C GLU A 6 -4.75 -4.84 32.15
N GLU A 7 -3.85 -5.53 32.85
CA GLU A 7 -3.95 -5.82 34.29
C GLU A 7 -3.63 -4.63 35.19
N ASN A 8 -2.98 -3.59 34.64
CA ASN A 8 -2.48 -2.43 35.39
C ASN A 8 -3.26 -1.13 35.09
N VAL A 9 -4.37 -1.21 34.37
CA VAL A 9 -5.23 -0.08 34.01
C VAL A 9 -6.68 -0.35 34.39
N SER A 10 -7.50 0.71 34.51
CA SER A 10 -8.95 0.54 34.76
C SER A 10 -9.65 -0.26 33.67
N GLU A 11 -10.79 -0.85 34.01
CA GLU A 11 -11.58 -1.70 33.11
C GLU A 11 -12.01 -0.95 31.84
N ASP A 12 -12.35 0.34 31.99
CA ASP A 12 -12.78 1.23 30.90
C ASP A 12 -11.62 1.82 30.08
N THR A 13 -10.36 1.50 30.41
CA THR A 13 -9.21 2.04 29.66
C THR A 13 -9.13 1.39 28.29
N ILE A 14 -9.04 2.24 27.26
CA ILE A 14 -8.83 1.80 25.88
C ILE A 14 -7.36 1.52 25.64
N LEU A 15 -7.07 0.34 25.10
CA LEU A 15 -5.75 -0.05 24.63
C LEU A 15 -5.68 0.05 23.10
N THR A 16 -4.54 0.48 22.58
CA THR A 16 -4.32 0.54 21.13
C THR A 16 -2.99 -0.08 20.72
N SER A 17 -2.92 -0.57 19.49
CA SER A 17 -1.69 -1.08 18.87
C SER A 17 -1.32 -0.27 17.63
N ASN A 18 -0.04 0.08 17.49
CA ASN A 18 0.52 0.72 16.29
C ASN A 18 1.13 -0.29 15.30
N THR A 19 0.74 -1.57 15.39
CA THR A 19 1.19 -2.58 14.43
C THR A 19 0.83 -2.20 13.00
N SER A 20 1.63 -2.63 12.01
CA SER A 20 1.43 -2.32 10.59
C SER A 20 1.00 -3.52 9.74
N THR A 21 1.16 -4.74 10.26
CA THR A 21 0.91 -6.00 9.54
C THR A 21 0.24 -7.09 10.38
N ILE A 22 0.27 -6.99 11.71
CA ILE A 22 -0.36 -7.98 12.60
C ILE A 22 -1.83 -7.63 12.79
N SER A 23 -2.73 -8.60 12.57
CA SER A 23 -4.17 -8.46 12.80
C SER A 23 -4.49 -7.97 14.22
N ILE A 24 -5.35 -6.96 14.30
CA ILE A 24 -5.89 -6.45 15.56
C ILE A 24 -6.80 -7.48 16.22
N THR A 25 -7.59 -8.20 15.43
CA THR A 25 -8.44 -9.30 15.90
C THR A 25 -7.60 -10.38 16.58
N ARG A 26 -6.48 -10.79 15.97
CA ARG A 26 -5.54 -11.76 16.57
C ARG A 26 -4.89 -11.24 17.85
N LEU A 27 -4.49 -9.97 17.89
CA LEU A 27 -3.93 -9.38 19.10
C LEU A 27 -4.94 -9.32 20.25
N ALA A 28 -6.22 -9.12 19.92
CA ALA A 28 -7.32 -9.04 20.89
C ALA A 28 -7.63 -10.39 21.58
N GLU A 29 -7.28 -11.53 20.98
CA GLU A 29 -7.52 -12.87 21.56
C GLU A 29 -6.85 -13.07 22.92
N ASN A 30 -5.76 -12.34 23.17
CA ASN A 30 -5.01 -12.42 24.43
C ASN A 30 -5.47 -11.41 25.49
N LEU A 31 -6.54 -10.64 25.22
CA LEU A 31 -7.08 -9.62 26.11
C LEU A 31 -8.37 -10.08 26.78
N LYS A 32 -8.57 -9.66 28.03
CA LYS A 32 -9.77 -9.91 28.82
C LYS A 32 -10.94 -9.01 28.39
N ARG A 33 -10.64 -7.83 27.84
CA ARG A 33 -11.60 -6.79 27.43
C ARG A 33 -11.37 -6.33 25.98
N PRO A 34 -11.50 -7.24 25.00
CA PRO A 34 -11.23 -6.93 23.59
C PRO A 34 -12.13 -5.82 23.01
N GLU A 35 -13.28 -5.54 23.62
CA GLU A 35 -14.15 -4.41 23.29
C GLU A 35 -13.48 -3.04 23.49
N ASN A 36 -12.50 -2.97 24.38
CA ASN A 36 -11.72 -1.77 24.66
C ASN A 36 -10.36 -1.76 23.94
N PHE A 37 -10.18 -2.60 22.91
CA PHE A 37 -8.95 -2.68 22.14
C PHE A 37 -9.18 -2.42 20.66
N CYS A 38 -8.33 -1.61 20.04
CA CYS A 38 -8.34 -1.35 18.59
C CYS A 38 -6.94 -1.03 18.04
N GLY A 39 -6.80 -0.92 16.72
CA GLY A 39 -5.57 -0.40 16.12
C GLY A 39 -5.57 1.13 16.06
N MET A 40 -4.39 1.73 16.27
CA MET A 40 -4.12 3.15 16.06
C MET A 40 -2.80 3.27 15.31
N HIS A 41 -2.85 3.08 14.00
CA HIS A 41 -1.67 2.97 13.14
C HIS A 41 -1.26 4.34 12.60
N PHE A 42 -0.06 4.76 12.98
CA PHE A 42 0.62 5.98 12.54
C PHE A 42 1.61 5.67 11.42
N PHE A 43 1.85 6.66 10.57
CA PHE A 43 2.79 6.56 9.45
C PHE A 43 4.08 7.32 9.76
N ASN A 44 5.22 6.74 9.41
CA ASN A 44 6.54 7.35 9.61
C ASN A 44 6.85 8.36 8.48
N PRO A 45 7.31 9.59 8.78
CA PRO A 45 7.50 10.19 10.09
C PRO A 45 6.21 10.70 10.73
N VAL A 46 5.98 10.28 11.99
CA VAL A 46 4.71 10.54 12.71
C VAL A 46 4.35 12.02 12.74
N HIS A 47 5.30 12.94 12.85
CA HIS A 47 5.01 14.37 12.89
C HIS A 47 4.66 14.98 11.52
N ARG A 48 5.04 14.34 10.41
CA ARG A 48 4.77 14.82 9.04
C ARG A 48 3.56 14.14 8.40
N MET A 49 3.33 12.87 8.70
CA MET A 49 2.24 12.13 8.10
C MET A 49 0.92 12.48 8.80
N PRO A 50 -0.09 12.99 8.06
CA PRO A 50 -1.34 13.45 8.68
C PRO A 50 -2.30 12.30 9.01
N LEU A 51 -2.19 11.16 8.31
CA LEU A 51 -3.09 10.01 8.48
C LEU A 51 -2.84 9.27 9.80
N VAL A 52 -3.92 8.79 10.40
CA VAL A 52 -3.93 7.69 11.36
C VAL A 52 -5.01 6.70 10.93
N GLU A 53 -4.66 5.44 10.71
CA GLU A 53 -5.68 4.39 10.52
C GLU A 53 -6.17 3.94 11.91
N VAL A 54 -7.48 3.99 12.14
CA VAL A 54 -8.13 3.45 13.34
C VAL A 54 -8.76 2.13 12.97
N ILE A 55 -8.13 1.03 13.37
CA ILE A 55 -8.48 -0.30 12.91
C ILE A 55 -9.45 -0.97 13.89
N ARG A 56 -10.64 -1.29 13.41
CA ARG A 56 -11.67 -2.03 14.14
C ARG A 56 -11.42 -3.53 13.99
N GLY A 57 -11.07 -4.20 15.09
CA GLY A 57 -11.07 -5.65 15.17
C GLY A 57 -12.49 -6.20 15.37
N GLU A 58 -12.65 -7.52 15.22
CA GLU A 58 -13.97 -8.17 15.27
C GLU A 58 -14.79 -7.85 16.54
N LYS A 59 -14.11 -7.78 17.69
CA LYS A 59 -14.73 -7.51 19.00
C LYS A 59 -14.63 -6.05 19.45
N THR A 60 -13.98 -5.17 18.69
CA THR A 60 -13.78 -3.77 19.08
C THR A 60 -15.13 -3.05 19.20
N GLY A 61 -15.38 -2.44 20.37
CA GLY A 61 -16.59 -1.67 20.61
C GLY A 61 -16.56 -0.29 19.95
N ASP A 62 -17.74 0.23 19.58
CA ASP A 62 -17.88 1.57 18.99
C ASP A 62 -17.32 2.68 19.88
N GLY A 63 -17.42 2.53 21.20
CA GLY A 63 -16.84 3.46 22.17
C GLY A 63 -15.32 3.57 22.06
N ALA A 64 -14.63 2.44 21.87
CA ALA A 64 -13.18 2.40 21.71
C ALA A 64 -12.74 3.08 20.39
N VAL A 65 -13.45 2.82 19.29
CA VAL A 65 -13.21 3.48 18.01
C VAL A 65 -13.44 5.00 18.13
N ALA A 66 -14.58 5.41 18.69
CA ALA A 66 -14.95 6.81 18.79
C ALA A 66 -13.95 7.62 19.62
N ALA A 67 -13.52 7.08 20.77
CA ALA A 67 -12.51 7.73 21.62
C ALA A 67 -11.13 7.79 20.94
N THR A 68 -10.73 6.73 20.22
CA THR A 68 -9.46 6.70 19.48
C THR A 68 -9.46 7.70 18.32
N VAL A 69 -10.57 7.81 17.58
CA VAL A 69 -10.78 8.85 16.54
C VAL A 69 -10.70 10.25 17.15
N ALA A 70 -11.39 10.48 18.28
CA ALA A 70 -11.35 11.77 18.97
C ALA A 70 -9.93 12.13 19.43
N TYR A 71 -9.18 11.14 19.93
CA TYR A 71 -7.79 11.32 20.35
C TYR A 71 -6.87 11.65 19.18
N ALA A 72 -6.98 10.94 18.05
CA ALA A 72 -6.24 11.25 16.83
C ALA A 72 -6.49 12.69 16.34
N ARG A 73 -7.77 13.12 16.29
CA ARG A 73 -8.13 14.49 15.92
C ARG A 73 -7.53 15.53 16.88
N LYS A 74 -7.55 15.26 18.19
CA LYS A 74 -6.95 16.13 19.20
C LYS A 74 -5.43 16.30 19.01
N MET A 75 -4.76 15.30 18.44
CA MET A 75 -3.34 15.39 18.06
C MET A 75 -3.10 16.10 16.71
N GLY A 76 -4.14 16.65 16.07
CA GLY A 76 -4.04 17.28 14.75
C GLY A 76 -3.87 16.27 13.61
N LYS A 77 -4.26 15.00 13.83
CA LYS A 77 -4.27 13.96 12.79
C LYS A 77 -5.63 13.86 12.11
N THR A 78 -5.61 13.28 10.92
CA THR A 78 -6.81 12.89 10.18
C THR A 78 -7.01 11.38 10.37
N PRO A 79 -7.88 10.94 11.30
CA PRO A 79 -8.18 9.53 11.46
C PRO A 79 -9.12 9.04 10.36
N ILE A 80 -8.88 7.82 9.88
CA ILE A 80 -9.79 7.07 9.00
C ILE A 80 -10.04 5.72 9.65
N VAL A 81 -11.31 5.37 9.82
CA VAL A 81 -11.71 4.09 10.42
C VAL A 81 -11.68 3.02 9.34
N VAL A 82 -11.01 1.91 9.63
CA VAL A 82 -10.92 0.76 8.72
C VAL A 82 -11.18 -0.53 9.50
N ASN A 83 -11.69 -1.57 8.83
CA ASN A 83 -11.82 -2.89 9.43
C ASN A 83 -10.50 -3.67 9.36
N ASP A 84 -10.30 -4.55 10.34
CA ASP A 84 -9.11 -5.40 10.43
C ASP A 84 -9.02 -6.37 9.26
N CYS A 85 -7.89 -6.34 8.56
CA CYS A 85 -7.48 -7.32 7.56
C CYS A 85 -5.96 -7.27 7.40
N PRO A 86 -5.33 -8.28 6.77
CA PRO A 86 -3.89 -8.24 6.47
C PRO A 86 -3.53 -6.94 5.70
N GLY A 87 -2.71 -6.09 6.32
CA GLY A 87 -2.29 -4.81 5.74
C GLY A 87 -3.26 -3.64 5.86
N PHE A 88 -4.39 -3.81 6.53
CA PHE A 88 -5.41 -2.78 6.70
C PHE A 88 -5.84 -2.18 5.37
N LEU A 89 -5.86 -0.85 5.22
CA LEU A 89 -6.17 -0.20 3.96
C LEU A 89 -4.90 0.21 3.22
N VAL A 90 -4.06 1.03 3.83
CA VAL A 90 -2.94 1.67 3.12
C VAL A 90 -1.89 0.65 2.68
N ASN A 91 -1.43 -0.23 3.57
CA ASN A 91 -0.42 -1.22 3.20
C ASN A 91 -1.00 -2.24 2.21
N ARG A 92 -2.22 -2.74 2.47
CA ARG A 92 -2.92 -3.65 1.55
C ARG A 92 -2.99 -3.12 0.12
N VAL A 93 -3.27 -1.83 -0.06
CA VAL A 93 -3.29 -1.17 -1.38
C VAL A 93 -1.90 -0.90 -1.96
N LEU A 94 -0.91 -0.63 -1.11
CA LEU A 94 0.46 -0.31 -1.55
C LEU A 94 1.24 -1.54 -2.04
N PHE A 95 0.96 -2.74 -1.52
CA PHE A 95 1.71 -3.94 -1.94
C PHE A 95 1.47 -4.36 -3.40
N PRO A 96 0.25 -4.34 -3.93
CA PRO A 96 -0.01 -4.55 -5.36
C PRO A 96 0.71 -3.55 -6.27
N TYR A 97 0.89 -2.30 -5.82
CA TYR A 97 1.71 -1.30 -6.52
C TYR A 97 3.18 -1.74 -6.62
N PHE A 98 3.75 -2.29 -5.54
CA PHE A 98 5.09 -2.88 -5.57
C PHE A 98 5.15 -4.22 -6.32
N GLY A 99 4.03 -4.93 -6.43
CA GLY A 99 3.86 -6.07 -7.31
C GLY A 99 4.05 -5.69 -8.78
N GLY A 100 3.34 -4.65 -9.24
CA GLY A 100 3.50 -4.11 -10.58
C GLY A 100 4.93 -3.61 -10.85
N PHE A 101 5.57 -2.99 -9.86
CA PHE A 101 6.99 -2.62 -9.95
C PHE A 101 7.89 -3.85 -10.13
N SER A 102 7.70 -4.89 -9.33
CA SER A 102 8.51 -6.11 -9.40
C SER A 102 8.34 -6.82 -10.75
N GLN A 103 7.13 -6.86 -11.31
CA GLN A 103 6.87 -7.40 -12.64
C GLN A 103 7.53 -6.57 -13.75
N LEU A 104 7.53 -5.23 -13.63
CA LEU A 104 8.29 -4.37 -14.56
C LEU A 104 9.79 -4.69 -14.53
N MET A 105 10.36 -4.94 -13.34
CA MET A 105 11.77 -5.28 -13.20
C MET A 105 12.08 -6.65 -13.82
N ALA A 106 11.22 -7.65 -13.58
CA ALA A 106 11.32 -8.96 -14.21
C ALA A 106 11.22 -8.88 -15.75
N ALA A 107 10.46 -7.91 -16.27
CA ALA A 107 10.37 -7.66 -17.71
C ALA A 107 11.47 -6.74 -18.29
N GLY A 108 12.47 -6.39 -17.48
CA GLY A 108 13.66 -5.64 -17.91
C GLY A 108 13.53 -4.13 -17.92
N ALA A 109 12.51 -3.56 -17.28
CA ALA A 109 12.40 -2.11 -17.16
C ALA A 109 13.51 -1.52 -16.25
N ASP A 110 13.97 -0.31 -16.58
CA ASP A 110 14.90 0.45 -15.74
C ASP A 110 14.15 1.09 -14.56
N PHE A 111 14.45 0.67 -13.32
CA PHE A 111 13.83 1.25 -12.12
C PHE A 111 14.01 2.76 -12.01
N GLN A 112 15.14 3.30 -12.51
CA GLN A 112 15.38 4.75 -12.49
C GLN A 112 14.45 5.48 -13.46
N ARG A 113 14.09 4.84 -14.58
CA ARG A 113 13.08 5.34 -15.51
C ARG A 113 11.68 5.24 -14.91
N VAL A 114 11.35 4.10 -14.31
CA VAL A 114 10.05 3.89 -13.63
C VAL A 114 9.84 4.94 -12.55
N ASP A 115 10.85 5.20 -11.70
CA ASP A 115 10.79 6.26 -10.69
C ASP A 115 10.47 7.62 -11.30
N LYS A 116 11.18 8.03 -12.37
CA LYS A 116 10.94 9.31 -13.05
C LYS A 116 9.54 9.40 -13.63
N VAL A 117 9.01 8.30 -14.20
CA VAL A 117 7.65 8.27 -14.76
C VAL A 117 6.62 8.43 -13.64
N MET A 118 6.77 7.72 -12.53
CA MET A 118 5.83 7.79 -11.41
C MET A 118 5.92 9.12 -10.66
N GLU A 119 7.11 9.71 -10.55
CA GLU A 119 7.29 11.08 -10.04
C GLU A 119 6.60 12.11 -10.97
N LYS A 120 6.74 11.96 -12.30
CA LYS A 120 6.03 12.79 -13.29
C LYS A 120 4.51 12.59 -13.27
N PHE A 121 4.04 11.37 -12.97
CA PHE A 121 2.62 11.08 -12.75
C PHE A 121 2.05 11.88 -11.57
N GLY A 122 2.90 12.20 -10.60
CA GLY A 122 2.61 13.08 -9.47
C GLY A 122 3.02 12.52 -8.11
N TRP A 123 3.60 11.31 -8.05
CA TRP A 123 4.02 10.73 -6.77
C TRP A 123 5.18 11.52 -6.16
N PRO A 124 5.21 11.72 -4.84
CA PRO A 124 6.32 12.41 -4.18
C PRO A 124 7.64 11.65 -4.28
N MET A 125 7.58 10.32 -4.43
CA MET A 125 8.73 9.42 -4.58
C MET A 125 8.35 8.30 -5.55
N GLY A 126 9.26 7.96 -6.47
CA GLY A 126 9.12 6.76 -7.29
C GLY A 126 9.16 5.46 -6.47
N PRO A 127 8.67 4.33 -7.01
CA PRO A 127 8.56 3.07 -6.28
C PRO A 127 9.89 2.54 -5.73
N ALA A 128 10.97 2.61 -6.51
CA ALA A 128 12.28 2.12 -6.07
C ALA A 128 12.82 2.98 -4.92
N TYR A 129 12.69 4.31 -5.05
CA TYR A 129 13.07 5.22 -3.98
C TYR A 129 12.21 5.06 -2.73
N LEU A 130 10.90 4.85 -2.88
CA LEU A 130 9.99 4.60 -1.77
C LEU A 130 10.37 3.29 -1.04
N LEU A 131 10.66 2.21 -1.76
CA LEU A 131 11.11 0.96 -1.17
C LEU A 131 12.41 1.13 -0.36
N ASP A 132 13.34 1.98 -0.80
CA ASP A 132 14.55 2.29 -0.03
C ASP A 132 14.26 3.08 1.26
N VAL A 133 13.24 3.94 1.26
CA VAL A 133 12.80 4.67 2.46
C VAL A 133 12.12 3.74 3.45
N VAL A 134 11.26 2.85 2.96
CA VAL A 134 10.55 1.84 3.76
C VAL A 134 11.53 0.80 4.32
N GLY A 135 12.48 0.38 3.50
CA GLY A 135 13.46 -0.67 3.79
C GLY A 135 13.04 -2.02 3.18
N MET A 136 14.01 -2.71 2.56
CA MET A 136 13.73 -3.97 1.84
C MET A 136 13.29 -5.10 2.75
N ASP A 137 13.84 -5.19 3.95
CA ASP A 137 13.43 -6.18 4.95
C ASP A 137 11.98 -6.00 5.39
N THR A 138 11.56 -4.74 5.56
CA THR A 138 10.18 -4.39 5.89
C THR A 138 9.26 -4.75 4.73
N ALA A 139 9.68 -4.46 3.50
CA ALA A 139 8.93 -4.81 2.30
C ALA A 139 8.80 -6.32 2.09
N VAL A 140 9.88 -7.11 2.29
CA VAL A 140 9.84 -8.58 2.22
C VAL A 140 8.88 -9.13 3.26
N HIS A 141 9.05 -8.75 4.54
CA HIS A 141 8.21 -9.26 5.61
C HIS A 141 6.72 -8.93 5.41
N ALA A 142 6.41 -7.69 5.03
CA ALA A 142 5.03 -7.30 4.79
C ALA A 142 4.48 -7.93 3.49
N GLY A 143 5.32 -8.19 2.48
CA GLY A 143 4.95 -8.94 1.28
C GLY A 143 4.55 -10.37 1.58
N GLU A 144 5.25 -11.05 2.50
CA GLU A 144 4.88 -12.39 3.00
C GLU A 144 3.51 -12.36 3.70
N VAL A 145 3.25 -11.37 4.54
CA VAL A 145 1.95 -11.21 5.21
C VAL A 145 0.82 -10.99 4.20
N MET A 146 1.04 -10.21 3.14
CA MET A 146 0.04 -10.04 2.08
C MET A 146 -0.17 -11.32 1.26
N ALA A 147 0.91 -12.05 0.98
CA ALA A 147 0.85 -13.31 0.26
C ALA A 147 0.08 -14.38 1.04
N GLU A 148 0.26 -14.45 2.36
CA GLU A 148 -0.53 -15.33 3.23
C GLU A 148 -2.00 -14.88 3.34
N GLY A 149 -2.24 -13.56 3.39
CA GLY A 149 -3.58 -12.99 3.53
C GLY A 149 -4.45 -13.07 2.26
N PHE A 150 -3.83 -12.98 1.09
CA PHE A 150 -4.51 -12.93 -0.22
C PHE A 150 -3.78 -13.81 -1.25
N PRO A 151 -3.64 -15.12 -1.00
CA PRO A 151 -2.79 -16.01 -1.78
C PRO A 151 -3.16 -16.08 -3.28
N GLU A 152 -4.45 -15.93 -3.60
CA GLU A 152 -4.95 -16.03 -4.98
C GLU A 152 -4.48 -14.89 -5.89
N ARG A 153 -4.15 -13.71 -5.33
CA ARG A 153 -3.72 -12.54 -6.12
C ARG A 153 -2.41 -11.93 -5.65
N MET A 154 -2.02 -12.10 -4.40
CA MET A 154 -0.78 -11.56 -3.83
C MET A 154 0.24 -12.64 -3.46
N GLY A 155 -0.04 -13.93 -3.75
CA GLY A 155 0.86 -15.04 -3.41
C GLY A 155 2.28 -14.89 -3.98
N SER A 156 2.45 -14.23 -5.12
CA SER A 156 3.76 -13.97 -5.73
C SER A 156 4.53 -12.79 -5.13
N LEU A 157 3.90 -11.97 -4.26
CA LEU A 157 4.56 -10.83 -3.61
C LEU A 157 5.50 -11.28 -2.48
N GLY A 158 5.28 -12.45 -1.90
CA GLY A 158 6.09 -13.01 -0.84
C GLY A 158 7.33 -13.70 -1.39
N GLY A 159 8.31 -12.92 -1.91
CA GLY A 159 9.75 -13.21 -2.07
C GLY A 159 10.25 -14.50 -2.77
N ALA A 160 9.62 -15.64 -2.51
CA ALA A 160 9.96 -17.01 -2.88
C ALA A 160 8.82 -17.70 -3.65
N GLY A 161 8.18 -16.98 -4.59
CA GLY A 161 7.21 -17.56 -5.50
C GLY A 161 7.85 -18.54 -6.51
N SER A 162 7.01 -19.34 -7.17
CA SER A 162 7.41 -20.32 -8.20
C SER A 162 8.03 -19.71 -9.46
N GLU A 163 8.05 -18.39 -9.59
CA GLU A 163 8.46 -17.61 -10.78
C GLU A 163 9.80 -16.88 -10.60
N GLY A 164 10.59 -17.26 -9.59
CA GLY A 164 11.88 -16.63 -9.31
C GLY A 164 11.81 -15.52 -8.26
N LYS A 165 12.95 -14.85 -8.04
CA LYS A 165 13.08 -13.82 -7.00
C LYS A 165 12.67 -12.45 -7.53
N SER A 166 11.81 -11.76 -6.78
CA SER A 166 11.47 -10.36 -7.08
C SER A 166 12.67 -9.44 -6.91
N ALA A 167 12.62 -8.25 -7.52
CA ALA A 167 13.65 -7.21 -7.33
C ALA A 167 13.86 -6.87 -5.85
N ILE A 168 12.77 -6.86 -5.07
CA ILE A 168 12.78 -6.58 -3.64
C ILE A 168 13.54 -7.68 -2.89
N GLN A 169 13.27 -8.96 -3.19
CA GLN A 169 13.96 -10.10 -2.59
C GLN A 169 15.45 -10.09 -2.95
N VAL A 170 15.80 -9.81 -4.22
CA VAL A 170 17.21 -9.73 -4.64
C VAL A 170 17.97 -8.62 -3.92
N MET A 171 17.35 -7.45 -3.72
CA MET A 171 17.98 -6.39 -2.94
C MET A 171 18.19 -6.81 -1.48
N PHE A 172 17.18 -7.44 -0.87
CA PHE A 172 17.27 -7.94 0.50
C PHE A 172 18.38 -9.00 0.67
N ASP A 173 18.43 -10.00 -0.22
CA ASP A 173 19.41 -11.09 -0.20
C ASP A 173 20.87 -10.60 -0.36
N ASN A 174 21.06 -9.42 -0.97
CA ASN A 174 22.37 -8.81 -1.16
C ASN A 174 22.67 -7.72 -0.11
N GLU A 175 21.97 -7.74 1.03
CA GLU A 175 22.12 -6.79 2.14
C GLU A 175 21.91 -5.32 1.71
N ARG A 176 21.07 -5.08 0.71
CA ARG A 176 20.76 -3.73 0.20
C ARG A 176 19.41 -3.32 0.79
N LEU A 177 19.43 -2.91 2.07
CA LEU A 177 18.23 -2.70 2.89
C LEU A 177 17.62 -1.29 2.79
N GLY A 178 18.08 -0.45 1.87
CA GLY A 178 17.59 0.92 1.66
C GLY A 178 18.40 1.99 2.38
N GLN A 179 17.75 3.09 2.77
CA GLN A 179 18.41 4.23 3.42
C GLN A 179 19.04 3.86 4.76
N LYS A 180 18.46 2.90 5.49
CA LYS A 180 18.90 2.54 6.84
C LYS A 180 20.32 1.96 6.90
N ASN A 181 20.80 1.35 5.82
CA ASN A 181 22.19 0.89 5.69
C ASN A 181 22.91 1.51 4.49
N ALA A 182 22.37 2.63 4.00
CA ALA A 182 22.87 3.44 2.90
C ALA A 182 22.98 2.72 1.53
N LYS A 183 22.34 1.56 1.37
CA LYS A 183 22.38 0.75 0.13
C LYS A 183 21.02 0.13 -0.12
N GLY A 184 20.35 0.51 -1.21
CA GLY A 184 19.12 -0.09 -1.72
C GLY A 184 19.10 0.05 -3.24
N PHE A 185 17.96 0.19 -3.91
CA PHE A 185 17.94 0.50 -5.36
C PHE A 185 18.87 1.67 -5.72
N TYR A 186 19.04 2.62 -4.79
CA TYR A 186 20.08 3.64 -4.83
C TYR A 186 21.11 3.44 -3.71
N ALA A 187 22.30 4.01 -3.89
CA ALA A 187 23.21 4.23 -2.77
C ALA A 187 22.89 5.59 -2.12
N TYR A 188 23.23 5.73 -0.84
CA TYR A 188 22.98 6.95 -0.07
C TYR A 188 24.27 7.51 0.49
N GLU A 189 24.58 8.74 0.11
CA GLU A 189 25.71 9.49 0.62
C GLU A 189 25.20 10.64 1.49
N GLU A 190 25.97 11.07 2.48
CA GLU A 190 25.63 12.28 3.22
C GLU A 190 25.86 13.52 2.34
N ASP A 191 24.85 14.40 2.28
CA ASP A 191 25.02 15.73 1.71
C ASP A 191 25.81 16.64 2.68
N LYS A 192 26.11 17.88 2.25
CA LYS A 192 26.84 18.87 3.06
C LYS A 192 26.15 19.23 4.39
N LYS A 193 24.89 18.84 4.58
CA LYS A 193 24.08 19.07 5.77
C LYS A 193 23.80 17.76 6.55
N GLY A 194 24.47 16.66 6.21
CA GLY A 194 24.30 15.35 6.84
C GLY A 194 22.99 14.65 6.48
N LYS A 195 22.29 15.06 5.43
CA LYS A 195 21.08 14.38 4.95
C LYS A 195 21.42 13.33 3.90
N PRO A 196 20.76 12.16 3.91
CA PRO A 196 20.99 11.15 2.89
C PRO A 196 20.57 11.66 1.51
N ARG A 197 21.49 11.58 0.55
CA ARG A 197 21.30 11.91 -0.86
C ARG A 197 21.35 10.63 -1.67
N LYS A 198 20.27 10.34 -2.42
CA LYS A 198 20.26 9.20 -3.35
C LYS A 198 21.24 9.43 -4.49
N VAL A 199 22.10 8.46 -4.74
CA VAL A 199 23.05 8.42 -5.86
C VAL A 199 22.88 7.12 -6.62
N ARG A 200 23.22 7.15 -7.91
CA ARG A 200 23.19 5.99 -8.78
C ARG A 200 24.22 4.96 -8.29
N ASP A 201 23.85 3.68 -8.32
CA ASP A 201 24.71 2.56 -7.97
C ASP A 201 24.67 1.51 -9.08
N GLU A 202 25.80 1.28 -9.76
CA GLU A 202 25.90 0.29 -10.84
C GLU A 202 25.70 -1.15 -10.32
N ALA A 203 26.08 -1.44 -9.08
CA ALA A 203 25.86 -2.78 -8.52
C ALA A 203 24.36 -3.06 -8.34
N ALA A 204 23.57 -2.05 -7.98
CA ALA A 204 22.11 -2.16 -7.92
C ALA A 204 21.53 -2.46 -9.31
N ILE A 205 21.99 -1.74 -10.31
CA ILE A 205 21.52 -1.85 -11.70
C ILE A 205 21.82 -3.25 -12.24
N GLU A 206 23.03 -3.76 -12.05
CA GLU A 206 23.40 -5.11 -12.49
C GLU A 206 22.62 -6.20 -11.75
N LEU A 207 22.33 -6.02 -10.45
CA LEU A 207 21.47 -6.96 -9.70
C LEU A 207 20.05 -7.03 -10.27
N VAL A 208 19.43 -5.89 -10.59
CA VAL A 208 18.09 -5.85 -11.18
C VAL A 208 18.10 -6.38 -12.62
N LYS A 209 19.13 -6.06 -13.42
CA LYS A 209 19.25 -6.65 -14.76
C LYS A 209 19.40 -8.17 -14.71
N GLY A 210 20.05 -8.70 -13.67
CA GLY A 210 20.22 -10.14 -13.48
C GLY A 210 18.91 -10.91 -13.27
N ILE A 211 17.81 -10.25 -12.91
CA ILE A 211 16.48 -10.88 -12.79
C ILE A 211 15.60 -10.68 -14.03
N ALA A 212 16.04 -9.88 -15.00
CA ALA A 212 15.23 -9.59 -16.17
C ALA A 212 15.14 -10.83 -17.08
N GLU A 213 13.92 -11.32 -17.31
CA GLU A 213 13.63 -12.45 -18.20
C GLU A 213 13.51 -11.98 -19.66
N SER A 214 13.24 -10.69 -19.86
CA SER A 214 13.12 -10.05 -21.17
C SER A 214 13.70 -8.64 -21.16
N GLY A 215 14.03 -8.12 -22.34
CA GLY A 215 14.49 -6.73 -22.53
C GLY A 215 13.40 -5.89 -23.19
N ARG A 216 12.16 -5.94 -22.68
CA ARG A 216 11.03 -5.22 -23.27
C ARG A 216 11.18 -3.71 -23.02
N GLU A 217 10.99 -2.91 -24.06
CA GLU A 217 10.82 -1.47 -23.91
C GLU A 217 9.38 -1.14 -23.51
N PHE A 218 9.23 -0.16 -22.62
CA PHE A 218 7.93 0.28 -22.11
C PHE A 218 7.72 1.77 -22.39
N SER A 219 6.52 2.12 -22.82
CA SER A 219 6.10 3.53 -22.86
C SER A 219 5.85 4.08 -21.45
N ASP A 220 5.74 5.41 -21.33
CA ASP A 220 5.40 6.04 -20.03
C ASP A 220 3.99 5.61 -19.60
N GLU A 221 3.08 5.50 -20.56
CA GLU A 221 1.70 5.05 -20.38
C GLU A 221 1.66 3.60 -19.90
N ASP A 222 2.45 2.69 -20.48
CA ASP A 222 2.54 1.29 -20.04
C ASP A 222 3.05 1.16 -18.61
N ILE A 223 4.08 1.94 -18.24
CA ILE A 223 4.61 1.95 -16.87
C ILE A 223 3.53 2.41 -15.91
N ILE A 224 2.84 3.52 -16.21
CA ILE A 224 1.75 4.04 -15.37
C ILE A 224 0.64 3.01 -15.25
N ALA A 225 0.22 2.38 -16.36
CA ALA A 225 -0.85 1.38 -16.36
C ALA A 225 -0.48 0.16 -15.49
N ARG A 226 0.75 -0.37 -15.63
CA ARG A 226 1.24 -1.52 -14.84
C ARG A 226 1.37 -1.21 -13.35
N MET A 227 1.74 0.01 -13.00
CA MET A 227 1.88 0.44 -11.61
C MET A 227 0.53 0.76 -10.96
N MET A 228 -0.33 1.52 -11.66
CA MET A 228 -1.54 2.10 -11.08
C MET A 228 -2.74 1.16 -11.10
N THR A 229 -2.88 0.30 -12.11
CA THR A 229 -4.01 -0.65 -12.20
C THR A 229 -4.13 -1.54 -10.96
N PRO A 230 -3.08 -2.23 -10.48
CA PRO A 230 -3.20 -3.10 -9.32
C PRO A 230 -3.49 -2.33 -8.02
N LEU A 231 -2.93 -1.13 -7.86
CA LEU A 231 -3.25 -0.23 -6.74
C LEU A 231 -4.74 0.16 -6.73
N CYS A 232 -5.24 0.57 -7.89
CA CYS A 232 -6.63 1.02 -8.04
C CYS A 232 -7.60 -0.15 -7.80
N LEU A 233 -7.34 -1.31 -8.39
CA LEU A 233 -8.16 -2.50 -8.18
C LEU A 233 -8.17 -2.96 -6.73
N GLU A 234 -7.03 -2.90 -6.03
CA GLU A 234 -7.02 -3.26 -4.62
C GLU A 234 -7.78 -2.25 -3.75
N THR A 235 -7.80 -0.97 -4.14
CA THR A 235 -8.64 0.04 -3.49
C THR A 235 -10.13 -0.28 -3.68
N VAL A 236 -10.52 -0.71 -4.88
CA VAL A 236 -11.89 -1.18 -5.16
C VAL A 236 -12.23 -2.39 -4.27
N ARG A 237 -11.34 -3.39 -4.18
CA ARG A 237 -11.56 -4.55 -3.30
C ARG A 237 -11.67 -4.16 -1.83
N CYS A 238 -10.87 -3.21 -1.35
CA CYS A 238 -10.99 -2.71 0.02
C CYS A 238 -12.36 -2.08 0.30
N LEU A 239 -12.94 -1.38 -0.69
CA LEU A 239 -14.30 -0.84 -0.58
C LEU A 239 -15.35 -1.96 -0.64
N GLU A 240 -15.20 -2.94 -1.53
CA GLU A 240 -16.14 -4.06 -1.70
C GLU A 240 -16.16 -4.99 -0.48
N ASP A 241 -14.99 -5.28 0.10
CA ASP A 241 -14.82 -6.09 1.31
C ASP A 241 -15.28 -5.36 2.59
N GLY A 242 -15.67 -4.09 2.47
CA GLY A 242 -16.05 -3.26 3.60
C GLY A 242 -14.87 -2.94 4.54
N ILE A 243 -13.62 -2.95 4.05
CA ILE A 243 -12.47 -2.50 4.83
C ILE A 243 -12.55 -1.01 5.12
N VAL A 244 -13.12 -0.24 4.18
CA VAL A 244 -13.35 1.19 4.31
C VAL A 244 -14.80 1.51 3.97
N GLY A 245 -15.39 2.50 4.66
CA GLY A 245 -16.82 2.74 4.60
C GLY A 245 -17.29 3.41 3.31
N THR A 246 -16.47 4.29 2.73
CA THR A 246 -16.85 5.11 1.58
C THR A 246 -15.70 5.33 0.59
N PRO A 247 -15.99 5.65 -0.69
CA PRO A 247 -14.96 6.04 -1.65
C PRO A 247 -14.11 7.22 -1.17
N ALA A 248 -14.74 8.20 -0.53
CA ALA A 248 -14.06 9.38 0.00
C ALA A 248 -13.04 9.02 1.08
N GLU A 249 -13.38 8.13 2.02
CA GLU A 249 -12.44 7.65 3.03
C GLU A 249 -11.28 6.87 2.41
N ALA A 250 -11.56 6.03 1.41
CA ALA A 250 -10.53 5.26 0.70
C ALA A 250 -9.50 6.20 0.04
N ASP A 251 -9.98 7.17 -0.74
CA ASP A 251 -9.12 8.10 -1.48
C ASP A 251 -8.35 9.04 -0.54
N MET A 252 -9.01 9.54 0.52
CA MET A 252 -8.35 10.39 1.52
C MET A 252 -7.26 9.63 2.28
N ALA A 253 -7.44 8.32 2.54
CA ALA A 253 -6.41 7.49 3.14
C ALA A 253 -5.18 7.39 2.24
N LEU A 254 -5.36 7.23 0.93
CA LEU A 254 -4.23 7.13 0.01
C LEU A 254 -3.52 8.49 -0.14
N ILE A 255 -4.26 9.59 -0.21
CA ILE A 255 -3.68 10.94 -0.27
C ILE A 255 -2.83 11.23 0.97
N TYR A 256 -3.34 10.93 2.16
CA TYR A 256 -2.66 11.25 3.42
C TYR A 256 -1.68 10.19 3.91
N GLY A 257 -1.84 8.95 3.47
CA GLY A 257 -1.01 7.80 3.88
C GLY A 257 0.19 7.59 2.98
N ILE A 258 -0.01 7.53 1.66
CA ILE A 258 1.06 7.24 0.68
C ILE A 258 1.38 8.44 -0.21
N GLY A 259 0.70 9.57 -0.03
CA GLY A 259 0.93 10.76 -0.85
C GLY A 259 0.38 10.61 -2.26
N PHE A 260 -0.76 9.93 -2.43
CA PHE A 260 -1.44 9.84 -3.72
C PHE A 260 -1.62 11.25 -4.31
N PRO A 261 -1.34 11.48 -5.61
CA PRO A 261 -1.31 12.83 -6.18
C PRO A 261 -2.64 13.58 -5.97
N PRO A 262 -2.68 14.67 -5.17
CA PRO A 262 -3.95 15.29 -4.78
C PRO A 262 -4.75 15.84 -5.97
N PHE A 263 -4.07 16.30 -7.03
CA PHE A 263 -4.72 16.78 -8.25
C PHE A 263 -5.37 15.67 -9.09
N ARG A 264 -5.16 14.40 -8.73
CA ARG A 264 -5.86 13.24 -9.30
C ARG A 264 -6.99 12.73 -8.39
N GLY A 265 -7.18 13.33 -7.21
CA GLY A 265 -8.31 13.11 -6.31
C GLY A 265 -8.30 11.82 -5.49
N GLY A 266 -7.54 10.80 -5.89
CA GLY A 266 -7.48 9.49 -5.23
C GLY A 266 -7.54 8.36 -6.24
N ALA A 267 -7.45 7.10 -5.79
CA ALA A 267 -7.46 5.95 -6.68
C ALA A 267 -8.84 5.74 -7.33
N LEU A 268 -9.92 5.84 -6.56
CA LEU A 268 -11.28 5.67 -7.08
C LEU A 268 -11.67 6.86 -7.94
N ARG A 269 -11.32 8.09 -7.53
CA ARG A 269 -11.49 9.28 -8.37
C ARG A 269 -10.67 9.21 -9.67
N TYR A 270 -9.49 8.59 -9.64
CA TYR A 270 -8.68 8.36 -10.84
C TYR A 270 -9.34 7.36 -11.80
N ILE A 271 -9.98 6.30 -11.29
CA ILE A 271 -10.81 5.40 -12.11
C ILE A 271 -11.98 6.16 -12.74
N ASP A 272 -12.71 6.95 -11.96
CA ASP A 272 -13.84 7.76 -12.48
C ASP A 272 -13.38 8.75 -13.58
N ALA A 273 -12.21 9.36 -13.41
CA ALA A 273 -11.64 10.30 -14.39
C ALA A 273 -11.21 9.61 -15.70
N MET A 274 -10.76 8.36 -15.63
CA MET A 274 -10.48 7.53 -16.81
C MET A 274 -11.77 7.02 -17.48
N GLY A 275 -12.82 6.82 -16.68
CA GLY A 275 -14.05 6.12 -17.06
C GLY A 275 -13.94 4.63 -16.75
N LEU A 276 -14.95 4.07 -16.06
CA LEU A 276 -14.92 2.69 -15.59
C LEU A 276 -14.79 1.68 -16.73
N GLU A 277 -15.47 1.89 -17.85
CA GLU A 277 -15.38 1.00 -19.03
C GLU A 277 -13.95 0.94 -19.58
N ALA A 278 -13.31 2.10 -19.75
CA ALA A 278 -11.93 2.19 -20.23
C ALA A 278 -10.93 1.57 -19.23
N PHE A 279 -11.14 1.82 -17.93
CA PHE A 279 -10.30 1.23 -16.88
C PHE A 279 -10.43 -0.29 -16.84
N VAL A 280 -11.65 -0.83 -16.91
CA VAL A 280 -11.90 -2.29 -16.94
C VAL A 280 -11.28 -2.93 -18.17
N ALA A 281 -11.42 -2.31 -19.35
CA ALA A 281 -10.80 -2.82 -20.57
C ALA A 281 -9.26 -2.89 -20.48
N GLN A 282 -8.62 -1.82 -19.99
CA GLN A 282 -7.16 -1.81 -19.77
C GLN A 282 -6.74 -2.86 -18.74
N ALA A 283 -7.51 -3.00 -17.66
CA ALA A 283 -7.24 -3.98 -16.62
C ALA A 283 -7.40 -5.43 -17.12
N ASP A 284 -8.36 -5.71 -18.00
CA ASP A 284 -8.51 -7.01 -18.65
C ASP A 284 -7.32 -7.37 -19.55
N GLU A 285 -6.86 -6.42 -20.36
CA GLU A 285 -5.67 -6.60 -21.20
C GLU A 285 -4.44 -6.91 -20.35
N LEU A 286 -4.25 -6.16 -19.26
CA LEU A 286 -3.15 -6.40 -18.32
C LEU A 286 -3.32 -7.72 -17.54
N ALA A 287 -4.55 -8.11 -17.18
CA ALA A 287 -4.81 -9.36 -16.48
C ALA A 287 -4.49 -10.59 -17.35
N ALA A 288 -4.78 -10.51 -18.64
CA ALA A 288 -4.43 -11.55 -19.60
C ALA A 288 -2.90 -11.75 -19.72
N GLU A 289 -2.12 -10.68 -19.55
CA GLU A 289 -0.65 -10.72 -19.59
C GLU A 289 -0.01 -11.03 -18.23
N LEU A 290 -0.51 -10.42 -17.15
CA LEU A 290 0.19 -10.27 -15.85
C LEU A 290 -0.52 -10.93 -14.67
N GLY A 291 -1.70 -11.51 -14.90
CA GLY A 291 -2.41 -12.33 -13.93
C GLY A 291 -3.32 -11.58 -12.95
N ALA A 292 -3.65 -12.25 -11.85
CA ALA A 292 -4.77 -11.93 -10.98
C ALA A 292 -4.73 -10.55 -10.29
N LEU A 293 -3.54 -9.97 -10.09
CA LEU A 293 -3.38 -8.61 -9.54
C LEU A 293 -4.16 -7.57 -10.36
N TYR A 294 -4.24 -7.78 -11.68
CA TYR A 294 -4.83 -6.85 -12.64
C TYR A 294 -6.28 -7.21 -13.00
N ALA A 295 -6.82 -8.31 -12.48
CA ALA A 295 -8.16 -8.76 -12.85
C ALA A 295 -9.24 -7.87 -12.18
N PRO A 296 -10.12 -7.19 -12.96
CA PRO A 296 -11.28 -6.49 -12.43
C PRO A 296 -12.22 -7.41 -11.64
N THR A 297 -12.80 -6.88 -10.56
CA THR A 297 -13.86 -7.57 -9.80
C THR A 297 -15.15 -7.64 -10.62
N ASP A 298 -16.00 -8.64 -10.34
CA ASP A 298 -17.29 -8.77 -11.02
C ASP A 298 -18.18 -7.55 -10.81
N ARG A 299 -18.14 -6.97 -9.60
CA ARG A 299 -18.89 -5.77 -9.27
C ARG A 299 -18.38 -4.54 -10.01
N LEU A 300 -17.06 -4.37 -10.16
CA LEU A 300 -16.51 -3.28 -10.98
C LEU A 300 -16.92 -3.40 -12.45
N ARG A 301 -16.96 -4.63 -12.99
CA ARG A 301 -17.47 -4.90 -14.35
C ARG A 301 -18.96 -4.61 -14.49
N GLU A 302 -19.75 -4.91 -13.48
CA GLU A 302 -21.17 -4.58 -13.43
C GLU A 302 -21.37 -3.06 -13.42
N MET A 303 -20.67 -2.34 -12.52
CA MET A 303 -20.70 -0.88 -12.48
C MET A 303 -20.32 -0.26 -13.84
N ALA A 304 -19.27 -0.77 -14.48
CA ALA A 304 -18.86 -0.32 -15.81
C ALA A 304 -19.95 -0.53 -16.87
N ARG A 305 -20.61 -1.70 -16.89
CA ARG A 305 -21.72 -2.01 -17.82
C ARG A 305 -22.95 -1.13 -17.58
N ASN A 306 -23.18 -0.73 -16.34
CA ASN A 306 -24.31 0.12 -15.95
C ASN A 306 -24.01 1.62 -16.11
N GLY A 307 -22.78 2.00 -16.48
CA GLY A 307 -22.37 3.41 -16.57
C GLY A 307 -22.28 4.12 -15.22
N GLU A 308 -22.09 3.35 -14.13
CA GLU A 308 -21.97 3.87 -12.77
C GLU A 308 -20.60 4.52 -12.52
N ARG A 309 -20.48 5.22 -11.38
CA ARG A 309 -19.26 5.89 -10.91
C ARG A 309 -19.13 5.73 -9.40
N PHE A 310 -17.91 5.83 -8.88
CA PHE A 310 -17.69 5.84 -7.43
C PHE A 310 -18.19 7.13 -6.79
N TYR A 311 -18.02 8.26 -7.48
CA TYR A 311 -18.52 9.56 -7.07
C TYR A 311 -19.64 10.01 -8.00
N GLN A 312 -20.86 10.09 -7.46
CA GLN A 312 -21.97 10.72 -8.14
C GLN A 312 -21.78 12.23 -8.18
N ASP A 313 -22.18 12.86 -9.28
CA ASP A 313 -22.20 14.32 -9.37
C ASP A 313 -23.30 14.85 -8.44
N ALA A 314 -23.00 15.91 -7.68
CA ALA A 314 -23.92 16.50 -6.69
C ALA A 314 -25.25 17.03 -7.29
N ALA A 315 -25.46 16.92 -8.60
CA ALA A 315 -26.68 17.30 -9.29
C ALA A 315 -27.73 16.16 -9.37
N GLU A 316 -27.37 14.93 -8.99
CA GLU A 316 -28.24 13.75 -9.08
C GLU A 316 -28.67 13.19 -7.71
N ALA A 317 -28.37 13.89 -6.60
CA ALA A 317 -28.74 13.51 -5.23
C ALA A 317 -29.86 14.39 -4.64
#